data_AF-A0A6G2UXQ5-F1
#
_entry.id   AF-A0A6G2UXQ5-F1
#
_cell.length_a   1.000
_cell.length_b   1.000
_cell.length_c   1.000
_cell.angle_alpha   90.00
_cell.angle_beta   90.00
_cell.angle_gamma   90.00
#
_symmetry.space_group_name_H-M   'P 1'
#
loop_
_entity.id
_entity.type
_entity.pdbx_description
1 polymer ?
#
loop_
_entity_poly.entity_id
_entity_poly.type
_entity_poly.pdbx_seq_one_letter_code
_entity_poly.pdbx_strand_id
1 'polypeptide(L)'
;GDAAPVATTLRTPEGADASGLVARALAGEPSLPLIAGGGALAKEMIRVNHYGVDATRGAVLSSLAALGSALAEAGRQVDLEAARKAVSETWPSA
;
A
#
# COMPACT_ATOMS: atom_id res chain seq x y z
N GLY A 1 6.65 -15.50 16.05
CA GLY A 1 5.84 -15.42 14.83
C GLY A 1 6.54 -14.40 13.99
N ASP A 2 7.42 -14.86 13.11
CA ASP A 2 8.43 -13.97 12.53
C ASP A 2 7.81 -13.18 11.39
N ALA A 3 7.61 -11.89 11.66
CA ALA A 3 7.45 -10.91 10.60
C ALA A 3 8.64 -11.02 9.65
N ALA A 4 8.38 -11.08 8.34
CA ALA A 4 9.44 -10.94 7.35
C ALA A 4 10.15 -9.59 7.57
N PRO A 5 11.50 -9.52 7.59
CA PRO A 5 12.23 -8.30 7.94
C PRO A 5 12.17 -7.20 6.85
N VAL A 6 11.37 -7.40 5.80
CA VAL A 6 11.47 -6.63 4.56
C VAL A 6 10.19 -5.86 4.29
N ALA A 7 10.35 -4.59 3.98
CA ALA A 7 9.30 -3.79 3.38
C ALA A 7 9.07 -4.23 1.93
N THR A 8 7.83 -4.15 1.45
CA THR A 8 7.54 -4.29 0.02
C THR A 8 7.63 -2.92 -0.64
N THR A 9 8.42 -2.81 -1.70
CA THR A 9 8.51 -1.60 -2.51
C THR A 9 7.59 -1.71 -3.72
N LEU A 10 6.71 -0.73 -3.87
CA LEU A 10 5.80 -0.57 -5.00
C LEU A 10 6.28 0.57 -5.89
N ARG A 11 6.03 0.44 -7.19
CA ARG A 11 6.15 1.55 -8.14
C ARG A 11 4.78 2.10 -8.46
N THR A 12 4.64 3.42 -8.48
CA THR A 12 3.40 4.03 -8.93
C THR A 12 3.27 3.90 -10.44
N PRO A 13 2.03 3.86 -10.96
CA PRO A 13 1.79 4.00 -12.38
C PRO A 13 2.37 5.32 -12.92
N GLU A 14 2.72 5.37 -14.21
CA GLU A 14 3.20 6.59 -14.86
C GLU A 14 2.22 7.76 -14.64
N GLY A 15 2.75 8.93 -14.31
CA GLY A 15 1.97 10.14 -14.04
C GLY A 15 1.27 10.18 -12.67
N ALA A 16 1.37 9.14 -11.83
CA ALA A 16 0.87 9.16 -10.46
C ALA A 16 1.97 9.56 -9.47
N ASP A 17 1.65 10.48 -8.56
CA ASP A 17 2.57 10.96 -7.52
C ASP A 17 2.51 10.09 -6.26
N ALA A 18 3.58 9.34 -6.00
CA ALA A 18 3.69 8.47 -4.83
C ALA A 18 3.54 9.23 -3.51
N SER A 19 4.10 10.44 -3.41
CA SER A 19 4.00 11.24 -2.19
C SER A 19 2.56 11.67 -1.91
N GLY A 20 1.86 12.18 -2.93
CA GLY A 20 0.44 12.51 -2.83
C GLY A 20 -0.45 11.31 -2.49
N LEU A 21 -0.19 10.14 -3.07
CA LEU A 21 -0.94 8.91 -2.76
C LEU A 21 -0.74 8.47 -1.30
N VAL A 22 0.50 8.47 -0.81
CA VAL A 22 0.79 8.12 0.60
C VAL A 22 0.16 9.15 1.54
N ALA A 23 0.28 10.44 1.24
CA ALA A 23 -0.32 11.49 2.06
C ALA A 23 -1.84 11.35 2.15
N ARG A 24 -2.53 11.05 1.04
CA ARG A 24 -3.98 10.80 1.05
C ARG A 24 -4.35 9.55 1.83
N ALA A 25 -3.62 8.45 1.64
CA ALA A 25 -3.86 7.22 2.38
C ALA A 25 -3.73 7.44 3.90
N LEU A 26 -2.68 8.12 4.35
CA LEU A 26 -2.43 8.42 5.76
C LEU A 26 -3.39 9.47 6.34
N ALA A 27 -3.95 10.36 5.51
CA ALA A 27 -5.00 11.27 5.95
C ALA A 27 -6.30 10.52 6.31
N GLY A 28 -6.58 9.40 5.62
CA GLY A 28 -7.71 8.52 5.92
C GLY A 28 -7.44 7.54 7.06
N GLU A 29 -6.24 6.96 7.11
CA GLU A 29 -5.83 6.03 8.17
C GLU A 29 -4.35 6.29 8.56
N PRO A 30 -4.10 7.07 9.63
CA PRO A 30 -2.75 7.46 10.02
C PRO A 30 -1.86 6.31 10.49
N SER A 31 -2.44 5.16 10.87
CA SER A 31 -1.66 4.01 11.35
C SER A 31 -1.06 3.16 10.24
N LEU A 32 -1.36 3.42 8.96
CA LEU A 32 -0.86 2.58 7.88
C LEU A 32 0.67 2.61 7.79
N PRO A 33 1.32 1.46 7.55
CA PRO A 33 2.78 1.37 7.45
C PRO A 33 3.27 1.81 6.06
N LEU A 34 2.84 2.99 5.59
CA LEU A 34 3.13 3.51 4.26
C LEU A 34 4.15 4.65 4.31
N ILE A 35 5.16 4.58 3.45
CA ILE A 35 6.19 5.62 3.31
C ILE A 35 6.45 5.88 1.83
N ALA A 36 6.44 7.14 1.40
CA ALA A 36 6.91 7.51 0.06
C ALA A 36 8.45 7.49 -0.01
N GLY A 37 8.99 7.25 -1.20
CA GLY A 37 10.43 7.39 -1.45
C GLY A 37 10.95 8.79 -1.09
N GLY A 38 12.25 8.90 -0.83
CA GLY A 38 12.91 10.19 -0.63
C GLY A 38 13.48 10.75 -1.95
N GLY A 39 13.63 12.08 -2.02
CA GLY A 39 14.35 12.75 -3.12
C GLY A 39 13.80 12.41 -4.50
N ALA A 40 14.68 11.98 -5.42
CA ALA A 40 14.29 11.65 -6.79
C ALA A 40 13.25 10.52 -6.91
N LEU A 41 13.18 9.63 -5.92
CA LEU A 41 12.25 8.49 -5.89
C LEU A 41 10.87 8.84 -5.31
N ALA A 42 10.71 10.04 -4.74
CA ALA A 42 9.51 10.44 -4.01
C ALA A 42 8.23 10.46 -4.85
N LYS A 43 8.37 10.58 -6.18
CA LYS A 43 7.24 10.58 -7.10
C LYS A 43 6.81 9.19 -7.53
N GLU A 44 7.68 8.19 -7.43
CA GLU A 44 7.47 6.90 -8.08
C GLU A 44 7.52 5.69 -7.16
N MET A 45 8.00 5.85 -5.92
CA MET A 45 8.22 4.75 -5.01
C MET A 45 7.36 4.86 -3.76
N ILE A 46 6.68 3.76 -3.41
CA ILE A 46 5.98 3.59 -2.13
C ILE A 46 6.56 2.37 -1.42
N ARG A 47 6.77 2.48 -0.12
CA ARG A 47 7.15 1.37 0.76
C ARG A 47 5.98 0.98 1.65
N VAL A 48 5.70 -0.32 1.70
CA VAL A 48 4.80 -0.95 2.64
C VAL A 48 5.64 -1.67 3.69
N ASN A 49 5.74 -1.08 4.88
CA ASN A 49 6.57 -1.57 5.98
C ASN A 49 5.82 -2.59 6.84
N HIS A 50 5.30 -3.67 6.24
CA HIS A 50 4.50 -4.72 6.90
C HIS A 50 5.34 -5.71 7.73
N TYR A 51 6.11 -5.19 8.69
CA TYR A 51 6.96 -6.00 9.58
C TYR A 51 6.63 -5.69 11.05
N GLY A 52 7.15 -6.51 11.98
CA GLY A 52 6.85 -6.38 13.40
C GLY A 52 5.35 -6.46 13.68
N VAL A 53 4.80 -5.45 14.37
CA VAL A 53 3.37 -5.37 14.68
C VAL A 53 2.49 -5.22 13.43
N ASP A 54 3.06 -4.71 12.34
CA ASP A 54 2.36 -4.51 11.07
C ASP A 54 2.46 -5.72 10.14
N ALA A 55 3.09 -6.82 10.58
CA ALA A 55 3.14 -8.08 9.84
C ALA A 55 1.82 -8.85 9.93
N THR A 56 0.73 -8.18 9.55
CA THR A 56 -0.63 -8.74 9.61
C THR A 56 -1.30 -8.65 8.25
N ARG A 57 -2.19 -9.61 7.97
CA ARG A 57 -3.05 -9.57 6.79
C ARG A 57 -3.89 -8.29 6.75
N GLY A 58 -4.33 -7.81 7.91
CA GLY A 58 -5.08 -6.56 8.05
C GLY A 58 -4.29 -5.35 7.56
N ALA A 59 -3.03 -5.19 8.00
CA ALA A 59 -2.19 -4.08 7.55
C ALA A 59 -1.97 -4.06 6.03
N VAL A 60 -1.78 -5.25 5.42
CA VAL A 60 -1.66 -5.37 3.96
C VAL A 60 -2.96 -4.98 3.25
N LEU A 61 -4.10 -5.53 3.69
CA LEU A 61 -5.41 -5.22 3.09
C LEU A 61 -5.78 -3.74 3.22
N SER A 62 -5.60 -3.16 4.41
CA SER A 62 -5.86 -1.74 4.64
C SER A 62 -4.96 -0.84 3.81
N SER A 63 -3.67 -1.20 3.66
CA SER A 63 -2.73 -0.47 2.80
C SER A 63 -3.16 -0.50 1.33
N LEU A 64 -3.55 -1.66 0.81
CA LEU A 64 -4.03 -1.80 -0.58
C LEU A 64 -5.34 -1.05 -0.82
N ALA A 65 -6.28 -1.13 0.13
CA ALA A 65 -7.55 -0.41 0.05
C ALA A 65 -7.33 1.11 0.02
N ALA A 66 -6.50 1.64 0.92
CA ALA A 66 -6.21 3.07 0.99
C ALA A 66 -5.48 3.59 -0.27
N LEU A 67 -4.46 2.86 -0.74
CA LEU A 67 -3.76 3.21 -1.98
C LEU A 67 -4.67 3.12 -3.21
N GLY A 68 -5.53 2.10 -3.29
CA GLY A 68 -6.48 1.96 -4.39
C GLY A 68 -7.55 3.05 -4.37
N SER A 69 -8.05 3.47 -3.20
CA SER A 69 -8.95 4.63 -3.10
C SER A 69 -8.27 5.91 -3.56
N ALA A 70 -7.04 6.18 -3.10
CA ALA A 70 -6.27 7.36 -3.50
C ALA A 70 -6.01 7.39 -5.02
N LEU A 71 -5.76 6.22 -5.64
CA LEU A 71 -5.63 6.08 -7.09
C LEU A 71 -6.95 6.33 -7.83
N ALA A 72 -8.07 5.81 -7.32
CA ALA A 72 -9.40 6.04 -7.89
C ALA A 72 -9.78 7.53 -7.86
N GLU A 73 -9.53 8.21 -6.74
CA GLU A 73 -9.74 9.65 -6.60
C GLU A 73 -8.85 10.48 -7.53
N ALA A 74 -7.66 9.96 -7.87
CA ALA A 74 -6.78 10.53 -8.89
C ALA A 74 -7.22 10.20 -10.33
N GLY A 75 -8.42 9.62 -10.51
CA GLY A 75 -9.01 9.30 -11.81
C GLY A 75 -8.43 8.04 -12.47
N ARG A 76 -7.72 7.19 -11.72
CA ARG A 76 -7.17 5.93 -12.26
C ARG A 76 -8.19 4.81 -12.14
N GLN A 77 -8.21 3.94 -13.13
CA GLN A 77 -8.95 2.68 -13.04
C GLN A 77 -8.27 1.78 -12.01
N VAL A 78 -9.04 1.30 -11.04
CA VAL A 78 -8.58 0.40 -9.98
C VAL A 78 -9.58 -0.75 -9.82
N ASP A 79 -9.07 -1.92 -9.50
CA ASP A 79 -9.89 -3.07 -9.13
C ASP A 79 -9.56 -3.50 -7.69
N LEU A 80 -10.24 -2.86 -6.73
CA LEU A 80 -10.06 -3.12 -5.31
C LEU A 80 -10.48 -4.54 -4.93
N GLU A 81 -11.48 -5.09 -5.62
CA GLU A 81 -11.97 -6.44 -5.35
C GLU A 81 -10.96 -7.49 -5.79
N ALA A 82 -10.40 -7.36 -6.99
CA ALA A 82 -9.33 -8.23 -7.47
C ALA A 82 -8.10 -8.17 -6.56
N ALA A 83 -7.70 -6.97 -6.10
CA ALA A 83 -6.60 -6.82 -5.15
C ALA A 83 -6.86 -7.58 -3.84
N ARG A 84 -8.06 -7.45 -3.27
CA ARG A 84 -8.48 -8.18 -2.06
C ARG A 84 -8.50 -9.69 -2.27
N LYS A 85 -8.96 -10.15 -3.44
CA LYS A 85 -9.00 -11.57 -3.81
C LYS A 85 -7.58 -12.13 -3.89
N ALA A 86 -6.67 -11.45 -4.57
CA ALA A 86 -5.27 -11.88 -4.71
C ALA A 86 -4.56 -12.04 -3.36
N VAL A 87 -4.77 -11.12 -2.41
CA VAL A 87 -4.25 -11.26 -1.04
C VAL A 87 -4.84 -12.49 -0.34
N SER A 88 -6.14 -12.73 -0.53
CA SER A 88 -6.85 -13.84 0.11
C SER A 88 -6.48 -15.21 -0.45
N GLU A 89 -6.10 -15.29 -1.72
CA GLU A 89 -5.58 -16.51 -2.35
C GLU A 89 -4.15 -16.82 -1.90
N THR A 90 -3.36 -15.79 -1.59
CA THR A 90 -1.97 -15.93 -1.10
C THR A 90 -1.91 -16.37 0.37
N TRP A 91 -2.84 -15.88 1.19
CA TRP A 91 -3.08 -16.36 2.57
C TRP A 91 -4.43 -17.07 2.64
N PRO A 92 -4.51 -18.36 2.26
CA PRO A 92 -5.69 -19.15 2.55
C PRO A 92 -5.92 -19.08 4.06
N SER A 93 -7.16 -18.79 4.45
CA SER A 93 -7.57 -18.79 5.85
C SER A 93 -7.19 -20.15 6.45
N ALA A 94 -6.41 -20.12 7.54
CA ALA A 94 -6.15 -21.32 8.34
C ALA A 94 -7.45 -21.85 8.97
#